data_AF-A0A0R1YAC0-F1
#
_entry.id   AF-A0A0R1YAC0-F1
#
_cell.length_a   1.000
_cell.length_b   1.000
_cell.length_c   1.000
_cell.angle_alpha   90.00
_cell.angle_beta   90.00
_cell.angle_gamma   90.00
#
_symmetry.space_group_name_H-M   'P 1'
#
loop_
_entity.id
_entity.type
_entity.pdbx_description
1 polymer ?
#
loop_
_entity_poly.entity_id
_entity_poly.type
_entity_poly.pdbx_seq_one_letter_code
_entity_poly.pdbx_strand_id
1 'polypeptide(L)'
;MKSKKIIALTASAFLSIGIIGSISESQNVDAATMRTKRMSYVYNSKGHRTKQKIRKGKHINVISTKKIKGKRYWRIGRNKYVRFNNVGKLAKAKKHVVKTPDDEKYEPTVVKHPTVNLDNHPSLPEARTLITNADKLPAGTRFEWGNKPEFTPKGETEATIEVIYPDNTTDEVDVSYTFHGTNHIVVPASYTADEVSASGDTPTSAIVKASEEGTDNNTFISESEKDDNEKVDYRNLTAAQKEEISQFALRLINEVRTKLNRPSWHYSEFAQKLADDVADEYQENGRGIQDGDHYVPGLSRAAAQNGLDIGGMNQIEDMYGTTTDKPETMTDLKELAFDGIIAFLFDGDEFHHAADITSCHQDSYWNSVTQNSPFAISFTHVGDWNSVHYISIPSNVLNNN
;
A
#
# COMPACT_ATOMS: atom_id res chain seq x y z
N MET A 1 11.49 21.68 -26.14
CA MET A 1 12.92 21.37 -26.44
C MET A 1 13.72 21.40 -25.15
N LYS A 2 14.72 20.50 -25.02
CA LYS A 2 15.61 20.21 -23.87
C LYS A 2 14.95 19.30 -22.80
N SER A 3 14.92 17.98 -22.96
CA SER A 3 15.98 16.97 -22.74
C SER A 3 16.39 16.78 -21.27
N LYS A 4 16.00 15.63 -20.69
CA LYS A 4 16.84 14.88 -19.76
C LYS A 4 16.78 13.39 -20.13
N LYS A 5 17.87 12.90 -20.71
CA LYS A 5 18.37 11.53 -20.51
C LYS A 5 19.63 11.73 -19.63
N ILE A 6 20.00 10.85 -18.70
CA ILE A 6 20.78 9.63 -18.98
C ILE A 6 21.12 8.94 -17.63
N ILE A 7 20.99 7.60 -17.62
CA ILE A 7 21.74 6.55 -16.90
C ILE A 7 21.44 6.21 -15.43
N ALA A 8 21.00 4.96 -15.27
CA ALA A 8 21.09 4.13 -14.08
C ALA A 8 22.52 3.56 -13.91
N LEU A 9 22.99 3.47 -12.67
CA LEU A 9 23.96 2.46 -12.26
C LEU A 9 23.71 2.02 -10.81
N THR A 10 23.65 0.71 -10.69
CA THR A 10 23.42 -0.18 -9.56
C THR A 10 24.33 0.05 -8.34
N ALA A 11 23.75 -0.04 -7.14
CA ALA A 11 24.39 -0.63 -5.95
C ALA A 11 23.35 -0.91 -4.85
N SER A 12 22.57 -2.00 -4.96
CA SER A 12 21.92 -2.55 -3.76
C SER A 12 22.93 -3.42 -3.04
N ALA A 13 23.47 -2.89 -1.94
CA ALA A 13 24.25 -3.65 -0.98
C ALA A 13 23.30 -4.63 -0.26
N PHE A 14 23.53 -5.93 -0.43
CA PHE A 14 22.92 -6.94 0.43
C PHE A 14 23.66 -6.92 1.77
N LEU A 15 23.00 -6.46 2.83
CA LEU A 15 23.44 -6.75 4.18
C LEU A 15 23.20 -8.24 4.45
N SER A 16 24.27 -8.91 4.85
CA SER A 16 24.31 -10.32 5.19
C SER A 16 23.78 -10.51 6.61
N ILE A 17 22.75 -11.35 6.76
CA ILE A 17 22.46 -12.02 8.03
C ILE A 17 22.52 -13.51 7.73
N GLY A 18 23.52 -14.16 8.32
CA GLY A 18 23.72 -15.59 8.22
C GLY A 18 22.67 -16.33 9.05
N ILE A 19 22.03 -17.31 8.42
CA ILE A 19 21.45 -18.45 9.12
C ILE A 19 22.14 -19.69 8.57
N ILE A 20 22.83 -20.37 9.47
CA ILE A 20 23.50 -21.65 9.28
C ILE A 20 22.45 -22.75 9.32
N GLY A 21 22.47 -23.65 8.33
CA GLY A 21 22.06 -25.04 8.53
C GLY A 21 20.76 -25.47 7.86
N SER A 22 20.82 -25.81 6.57
CA SER A 22 20.57 -27.18 6.10
C SER A 22 20.76 -27.23 4.58
N ILE A 23 21.61 -28.17 4.17
CA ILE A 23 22.03 -28.39 2.80
C ILE A 23 20.86 -29.06 2.08
N SER A 24 20.29 -28.41 1.08
CA SER A 24 19.64 -29.10 -0.03
C SER A 24 20.20 -28.52 -1.32
N GLU A 25 20.98 -29.32 -2.03
CA GLU A 25 21.60 -28.98 -3.31
C GLU A 25 20.59 -28.30 -4.23
N SER A 26 20.94 -27.11 -4.73
CA SER A 26 20.29 -26.55 -5.90
C SER A 26 20.58 -27.49 -7.08
N GLN A 27 19.62 -28.37 -7.40
CA GLN A 27 19.67 -29.09 -8.66
C GLN A 27 19.59 -28.08 -9.80
N ASN A 28 20.74 -27.84 -10.43
CA ASN A 28 20.84 -27.18 -11.72
C ASN A 28 19.86 -27.86 -12.67
N VAL A 29 18.84 -27.12 -13.12
CA VAL A 29 17.93 -27.57 -14.18
C VAL A 29 18.77 -27.68 -15.45
N ASP A 30 19.08 -28.91 -15.87
CA ASP A 30 19.90 -29.15 -17.05
C ASP A 30 19.22 -28.54 -18.29
N ALA A 31 19.73 -27.38 -18.73
CA ALA A 31 19.24 -26.72 -19.92
C ALA A 31 19.48 -27.63 -21.13
N ALA A 32 18.42 -28.12 -21.75
CA ALA A 32 18.55 -28.91 -22.97
C ALA A 32 19.16 -28.02 -24.08
N THR A 33 20.33 -28.39 -24.59
CA THR A 33 20.93 -27.68 -25.71
C THR A 33 20.29 -28.17 -27.02
N MET A 34 19.67 -27.26 -27.76
CA MET A 34 19.03 -27.57 -29.05
C MET A 34 19.63 -26.75 -30.19
N ARG A 35 19.46 -27.22 -31.42
CA ARG A 35 19.97 -26.54 -32.62
C ARG A 35 18.84 -25.85 -33.38
N THR A 36 19.07 -24.61 -33.79
CA THR A 36 18.16 -23.91 -34.71
C THR A 36 18.18 -24.57 -36.10
N LYS A 37 17.02 -25.05 -36.55
CA LYS A 37 16.81 -25.66 -37.89
C LYS A 37 16.84 -24.62 -39.02
N ARG A 38 16.48 -23.38 -38.70
CA ARG A 38 16.45 -22.22 -39.61
C ARG A 38 16.72 -20.94 -38.83
N MET A 39 16.99 -19.85 -39.55
CA MET A 39 17.10 -18.53 -38.93
C MET A 39 15.80 -18.23 -38.16
N SER A 40 15.91 -17.82 -36.91
CA SER A 40 14.74 -17.57 -36.07
C SER A 40 14.85 -16.25 -35.35
N TYR A 41 13.76 -15.51 -35.35
CA TYR A 41 13.62 -14.31 -34.51
C TYR A 41 13.47 -14.73 -33.06
N VAL A 42 13.98 -13.88 -32.16
CA VAL A 42 13.62 -13.91 -30.74
C VAL A 42 12.36 -13.06 -30.55
N TYR A 43 11.44 -13.53 -29.72
CA TYR A 43 10.18 -12.88 -29.40
C TYR A 43 10.15 -12.53 -27.91
N ASN A 44 9.39 -11.51 -27.54
CA ASN A 44 9.03 -11.23 -26.15
C ASN A 44 7.77 -12.02 -25.72
N SER A 45 7.38 -11.93 -24.45
CA SER A 45 6.23 -12.62 -23.85
C SER A 45 4.90 -12.26 -24.51
N LYS A 46 4.77 -11.03 -25.02
CA LYS A 46 3.61 -10.53 -25.78
C LYS A 46 3.56 -11.02 -27.24
N GLY A 47 4.56 -11.80 -27.68
CA GLY A 47 4.64 -12.37 -29.02
C GLY A 47 5.16 -11.40 -30.09
N HIS A 48 5.69 -10.25 -29.69
CA HIS A 48 6.33 -9.30 -30.61
C HIS A 48 7.76 -9.73 -30.91
N ARG A 49 8.16 -9.62 -32.18
CA ARG A 49 9.54 -9.91 -32.62
C ARG A 49 10.48 -8.85 -32.04
N THR A 50 11.59 -9.28 -31.45
CA THR A 50 12.68 -8.38 -31.09
C THR A 50 13.62 -8.19 -32.28
N LYS A 51 14.57 -7.26 -32.17
CA LYS A 51 15.63 -7.08 -33.18
C LYS A 51 16.62 -8.26 -33.21
N GLN A 52 16.64 -9.10 -32.18
CA GLN A 52 17.58 -10.23 -32.07
C GLN A 52 17.13 -11.40 -32.95
N LYS A 53 18.08 -11.97 -33.70
CA LYS A 53 17.90 -13.17 -34.51
C LYS A 53 18.98 -14.20 -34.19
N ILE A 54 18.61 -15.47 -34.26
CA ILE A 54 19.54 -16.59 -34.09
C ILE A 54 19.72 -17.25 -35.45
N ARG A 55 20.97 -17.33 -35.91
CA ARG A 55 21.33 -17.94 -37.19
C ARG A 55 21.08 -19.44 -37.15
N LYS A 56 20.71 -20.01 -38.31
CA LYS A 56 20.57 -21.46 -38.52
C LYS A 56 21.84 -22.19 -38.04
N GLY A 57 21.65 -23.32 -37.38
CA GLY A 57 22.75 -24.17 -36.90
C GLY A 57 23.33 -23.76 -35.55
N LYS A 58 22.90 -22.63 -34.96
CA LYS A 58 23.36 -22.22 -33.63
C LYS A 58 22.74 -23.10 -32.55
N HIS A 59 23.58 -23.53 -31.60
CA HIS A 59 23.15 -24.14 -30.35
C HIS A 59 22.55 -23.08 -29.43
N ILE A 60 21.39 -23.41 -28.86
CA ILE A 60 20.69 -22.56 -27.90
C ILE A 60 20.26 -23.42 -26.72
N ASN A 61 20.43 -22.86 -25.53
CA ASN A 61 19.89 -23.44 -24.31
C ASN A 61 18.39 -23.16 -24.30
N VAL A 62 17.59 -24.22 -24.34
CA VAL A 62 16.16 -24.10 -24.11
C VAL A 62 15.86 -24.42 -22.66
N ILE A 63 14.99 -23.61 -22.07
CA ILE A 63 14.60 -23.69 -20.67
C ILE A 63 13.27 -24.43 -20.57
N SER A 64 12.26 -24.01 -21.34
CA SER A 64 10.91 -24.59 -21.35
C SER A 64 10.17 -24.32 -22.67
N THR A 65 8.96 -24.84 -22.82
CA THR A 65 8.02 -24.47 -23.90
C THR A 65 7.00 -23.44 -23.42
N LYS A 66 6.48 -22.59 -24.30
CA LYS A 66 5.39 -21.64 -24.02
C LYS A 66 4.47 -21.45 -25.21
N LYS A 67 3.16 -21.38 -25.00
CA LYS A 67 2.20 -20.88 -26.00
C LYS A 67 2.07 -19.36 -25.87
N ILE A 68 2.27 -18.64 -26.98
CA ILE A 68 2.08 -17.19 -27.06
C ILE A 68 1.12 -16.92 -28.22
N LYS A 69 -0.08 -16.38 -27.92
CA LYS A 69 -1.14 -16.12 -28.92
C LYS A 69 -1.43 -17.35 -29.79
N GLY A 70 -1.63 -18.51 -29.15
CA GLY A 70 -1.94 -19.79 -29.81
C GLY A 70 -0.79 -20.46 -30.56
N LYS A 71 0.44 -19.92 -30.52
CA LYS A 71 1.62 -20.49 -31.21
C LYS A 71 2.65 -20.94 -30.19
N ARG A 72 3.30 -22.08 -30.45
CA ARG A 72 4.29 -22.67 -29.53
C ARG A 72 5.70 -22.11 -29.74
N TYR A 73 6.40 -21.86 -28.65
CA TYR A 73 7.75 -21.33 -28.58
C TYR A 73 8.60 -22.10 -27.56
N TRP A 74 9.92 -22.07 -27.74
CA TRP A 74 10.92 -22.41 -26.74
C TRP A 74 11.33 -21.13 -25.98
N ARG A 75 11.28 -21.14 -24.65
CA ARG A 75 11.87 -20.13 -23.78
C ARG A 75 13.38 -20.34 -23.75
N ILE A 76 14.14 -19.28 -24.03
CA ILE A 76 15.62 -19.31 -24.07
C ILE A 76 16.25 -18.30 -23.09
N GLY A 77 15.42 -17.69 -22.24
CA GLY A 77 15.80 -16.70 -21.24
C GLY A 77 14.60 -15.88 -20.76
N ARG A 78 14.80 -15.00 -19.78
CA ARG A 78 13.77 -14.06 -19.30
C ARG A 78 13.26 -13.20 -20.46
N ASN A 79 11.96 -13.24 -20.71
CA ASN A 79 11.29 -12.52 -21.81
C ASN A 79 11.88 -12.78 -23.22
N LYS A 80 12.43 -13.99 -23.47
CA LYS A 80 13.06 -14.36 -24.75
C LYS A 80 12.58 -15.73 -25.22
N TYR A 81 11.93 -15.75 -26.39
CA TYR A 81 11.28 -16.93 -26.94
C TYR A 81 11.64 -17.15 -28.42
N VAL A 82 11.70 -18.40 -28.87
CA VAL A 82 12.01 -18.79 -30.26
C VAL A 82 10.96 -19.77 -30.73
N ARG A 83 10.42 -19.65 -31.95
CA ARG A 83 9.36 -20.56 -32.41
C ARG A 83 9.74 -22.04 -32.27
N PHE A 84 8.81 -22.84 -31.76
CA PHE A 84 9.02 -24.26 -31.46
C PHE A 84 9.56 -25.03 -32.67
N ASN A 85 8.90 -24.87 -33.82
CA ASN A 85 9.24 -25.53 -35.08
C ASN A 85 10.55 -25.03 -35.73
N ASN A 86 11.21 -24.01 -35.18
CA ASN A 86 12.48 -23.50 -35.70
C ASN A 86 13.69 -24.12 -35.00
N VAL A 87 13.47 -24.91 -33.95
CA VAL A 87 14.51 -25.47 -33.09
C VAL A 87 14.25 -26.97 -32.91
N GLY A 88 15.28 -27.81 -32.85
CA GLY A 88 15.14 -29.26 -32.67
C GLY A 88 16.40 -29.94 -32.14
N LYS A 89 16.25 -31.18 -31.66
CA LYS A 89 17.37 -32.08 -31.36
C LYS A 89 17.99 -32.63 -32.66
N LEU A 90 19.28 -32.91 -32.66
CA LEU A 90 19.93 -33.78 -33.66
C LEU A 90 19.45 -35.22 -33.40
N ALA A 91 18.76 -35.84 -34.37
CA ALA A 91 18.17 -37.16 -34.16
C ALA A 91 19.19 -38.29 -34.37
N LYS A 92 19.25 -39.26 -33.44
CA LYS A 92 19.05 -40.67 -33.80
C LYS A 92 17.66 -41.04 -33.30
N ALA A 93 16.77 -41.39 -34.23
CA ALA A 93 15.37 -41.64 -33.95
C ALA A 93 15.17 -42.99 -33.26
N LYS A 94 14.60 -42.97 -32.05
CA LYS A 94 13.69 -44.04 -31.60
C LYS A 94 12.27 -43.50 -31.71
N LYS A 95 11.34 -44.36 -32.15
CA LYS A 95 9.91 -44.07 -32.26
C LYS A 95 9.39 -43.74 -30.85
N HIS A 96 9.38 -42.46 -30.48
CA HIS A 96 8.70 -42.03 -29.26
C HIS A 96 7.20 -42.12 -29.55
N VAL A 97 6.49 -42.90 -28.74
CA VAL A 97 5.07 -42.66 -28.52
C VAL A 97 4.97 -41.20 -28.11
N VAL A 98 4.37 -40.36 -28.96
CA VAL A 98 4.14 -38.96 -28.64
C VAL A 98 3.04 -38.95 -27.57
N LYS A 99 3.44 -39.02 -26.30
CA LYS A 99 2.54 -38.72 -25.20
C LYS A 99 2.12 -37.25 -25.38
N THR A 100 0.83 -36.98 -25.38
CA THR A 100 0.32 -35.60 -25.40
C THR A 100 0.92 -34.86 -24.20
N PRO A 101 1.55 -33.69 -24.41
CA PRO A 101 2.10 -32.88 -23.32
C PRO A 101 1.04 -32.48 -22.29
N ASP A 102 1.44 -32.31 -21.04
CA ASP A 102 0.51 -31.98 -19.96
C ASP A 102 -0.11 -30.58 -20.14
N ASP A 103 0.61 -29.58 -20.68
CA ASP A 103 0.10 -28.24 -21.11
C ASP A 103 -0.88 -28.26 -22.31
N GLU A 104 -1.15 -29.43 -22.87
CA GLU A 104 -2.19 -29.66 -23.88
C GLU A 104 -3.35 -30.49 -23.34
N LYS A 105 -3.19 -31.10 -22.17
CA LYS A 105 -4.17 -31.98 -21.53
C LYS A 105 -4.91 -31.28 -20.39
N TYR A 106 -4.23 -30.39 -19.67
CA TYR A 106 -4.78 -29.67 -18.53
C TYR A 106 -4.85 -28.19 -18.84
N GLU A 107 -5.75 -27.49 -18.14
CA GLU A 107 -5.90 -26.05 -18.20
C GLU A 107 -6.09 -25.57 -16.74
N PRO A 108 -5.12 -24.85 -16.16
CA PRO A 108 -5.25 -24.33 -14.81
C PRO A 108 -6.33 -23.26 -14.76
N THR A 109 -7.18 -23.29 -13.74
CA THR A 109 -8.25 -22.31 -13.53
C THR A 109 -7.98 -21.51 -12.28
N VAL A 110 -8.10 -20.19 -12.37
CA VAL A 110 -7.74 -19.27 -11.28
C VAL A 110 -8.95 -18.89 -10.43
N VAL A 111 -8.71 -18.52 -9.18
CA VAL A 111 -9.69 -17.77 -8.37
C VAL A 111 -9.92 -16.42 -9.04
N LYS A 112 -11.18 -16.00 -9.17
CA LYS A 112 -11.50 -14.66 -9.68
C LYS A 112 -11.52 -13.68 -8.52
N HIS A 113 -10.79 -12.57 -8.64
CA HIS A 113 -10.68 -11.49 -7.66
C HIS A 113 -10.43 -11.97 -6.20
N PRO A 114 -9.43 -12.83 -5.96
CA PRO A 114 -9.02 -13.15 -4.59
C PRO A 114 -8.60 -11.90 -3.79
N THR A 115 -9.07 -11.83 -2.55
CA THR A 115 -8.59 -10.89 -1.54
C THR A 115 -7.42 -11.48 -0.75
N VAL A 116 -6.37 -10.69 -0.56
CA VAL A 116 -5.24 -11.02 0.31
C VAL A 116 -5.26 -10.12 1.51
N ASN A 117 -5.42 -10.70 2.71
CA ASN A 117 -5.29 -9.96 3.95
C ASN A 117 -3.79 -9.88 4.34
N LEU A 118 -3.27 -8.67 4.48
CA LEU A 118 -1.88 -8.39 4.84
C LEU A 118 -1.67 -8.08 6.32
N ASP A 119 -2.66 -8.23 7.23
CA ASP A 119 -2.58 -7.99 8.69
C ASP A 119 -1.20 -8.35 9.31
N ASN A 120 -0.27 -7.39 9.25
CA ASN A 120 1.14 -7.51 9.62
C ASN A 120 1.97 -8.64 8.96
N HIS A 121 1.61 -9.11 7.76
CA HIS A 121 2.42 -10.05 6.98
C HIS A 121 2.55 -9.64 5.51
N PRO A 122 3.69 -9.04 5.08
CA PRO A 122 3.88 -8.59 3.70
C PRO A 122 4.14 -9.75 2.71
N SER A 123 3.87 -11.00 3.09
CA SER A 123 4.10 -12.14 2.21
C SER A 123 2.87 -12.40 1.35
N LEU A 124 3.07 -12.34 0.04
CA LEU A 124 2.11 -12.82 -0.94
C LEU A 124 1.63 -14.23 -0.63
N PRO A 125 0.36 -14.57 -0.91
CA PRO A 125 -0.12 -15.93 -0.76
C PRO A 125 0.71 -16.90 -1.62
N GLU A 126 0.75 -18.17 -1.23
CA GLU A 126 1.34 -19.20 -2.08
C GLU A 126 0.57 -19.26 -3.41
N ALA A 127 1.28 -19.16 -4.54
CA ALA A 127 0.68 -19.15 -5.88
C ALA A 127 -0.30 -20.32 -6.12
N ARG A 128 -0.04 -21.48 -5.50
CA ARG A 128 -0.91 -22.66 -5.57
C ARG A 128 -2.34 -22.38 -5.09
N THR A 129 -2.51 -21.61 -4.01
CA THR A 129 -3.82 -21.35 -3.39
C THR A 129 -4.80 -20.63 -4.32
N LEU A 130 -4.27 -20.07 -5.40
CA LEU A 130 -4.97 -19.22 -6.36
C LEU A 130 -5.37 -20.01 -7.61
N ILE A 131 -4.98 -21.28 -7.69
CA ILE A 131 -5.37 -22.23 -8.72
C ILE A 131 -6.47 -23.16 -8.17
N THR A 132 -7.73 -22.84 -8.50
CA THR A 132 -8.93 -23.56 -8.04
C THR A 132 -8.95 -25.05 -8.36
N ASN A 133 -8.27 -25.48 -9.43
CA ASN A 133 -8.19 -26.88 -9.85
C ASN A 133 -6.80 -27.51 -9.59
N ALA A 134 -5.98 -26.95 -8.69
CA ALA A 134 -4.63 -27.44 -8.40
C ALA A 134 -4.58 -28.95 -8.09
N ASP A 135 -5.56 -29.47 -7.34
CA ASP A 135 -5.64 -30.89 -6.96
C ASP A 135 -5.99 -31.82 -8.14
N LYS A 136 -6.50 -31.27 -9.25
CA LYS A 136 -6.84 -32.01 -10.47
C LYS A 136 -5.69 -32.04 -11.48
N LEU A 137 -4.60 -31.31 -11.21
CA LEU A 137 -3.41 -31.31 -12.05
C LEU A 137 -2.52 -32.53 -11.73
N PRO A 138 -1.62 -32.94 -12.63
CA PRO A 138 -0.70 -34.07 -12.39
C PRO A 138 0.08 -33.94 -11.07
N ALA A 139 0.25 -35.06 -10.38
CA ALA A 139 1.12 -35.11 -9.20
C ALA A 139 2.55 -34.66 -9.54
N GLY A 140 3.11 -33.75 -8.77
CA GLY A 140 4.41 -33.12 -9.04
C GLY A 140 4.34 -31.79 -9.81
N THR A 141 3.12 -31.31 -10.14
CA THR A 141 2.94 -29.95 -10.65
C THR A 141 3.37 -28.92 -9.61
N ARG A 142 4.16 -27.92 -10.04
CA ARG A 142 4.66 -26.81 -9.20
C ARG A 142 4.00 -25.50 -9.63
N PHE A 143 3.89 -24.57 -8.70
CA PHE A 143 3.28 -23.26 -8.92
C PHE A 143 4.25 -22.19 -8.43
N GLU A 144 4.66 -21.31 -9.34
CA GLU A 144 5.63 -20.25 -9.05
C GLU A 144 5.10 -18.90 -9.53
N TRP A 145 5.49 -17.82 -8.84
CA TRP A 145 5.19 -16.47 -9.32
C TRP A 145 6.06 -16.15 -10.54
N GLY A 146 5.44 -15.90 -11.70
CA GLY A 146 6.13 -15.45 -12.91
C GLY A 146 6.54 -13.98 -12.81
N ASN A 147 5.55 -13.11 -12.58
CA ASN A 147 5.71 -11.72 -12.14
C ASN A 147 5.06 -11.60 -10.76
N LYS A 148 5.84 -11.09 -9.80
CA LYS A 148 5.31 -10.82 -8.47
C LYS A 148 4.33 -9.63 -8.57
N PRO A 149 3.15 -9.70 -7.94
CA PRO A 149 2.29 -8.53 -7.79
C PRO A 149 3.07 -7.41 -7.10
N GLU A 150 2.94 -6.19 -7.62
CA GLU A 150 3.37 -4.98 -6.93
C GLU A 150 2.25 -4.59 -5.95
N PHE A 151 2.64 -4.16 -4.74
CA PHE A 151 1.67 -3.70 -3.75
C PHE A 151 1.01 -2.41 -4.24
N THR A 152 -0.31 -2.38 -4.23
CA THR A 152 -1.14 -1.21 -4.52
C THR A 152 -1.97 -0.90 -3.26
N PRO A 153 -1.87 0.32 -2.68
CA PRO A 153 -2.65 0.71 -1.49
C PRO A 153 -4.16 0.53 -1.65
N LYS A 154 -4.65 0.80 -2.88
CA LYS A 154 -6.04 0.67 -3.29
C LYS A 154 -6.12 -0.07 -4.63
N GLY A 155 -7.20 -0.83 -4.81
CA GLY A 155 -7.57 -1.45 -6.08
C GLY A 155 -6.79 -2.70 -6.47
N GLU A 156 -7.01 -3.14 -7.71
CA GLU A 156 -6.52 -4.40 -8.23
C GLU A 156 -5.04 -4.34 -8.66
N THR A 157 -4.28 -5.38 -8.31
CA THR A 157 -2.93 -5.65 -8.81
C THR A 157 -2.93 -6.88 -9.72
N GLU A 158 -2.17 -6.81 -10.81
CA GLU A 158 -2.03 -7.93 -11.76
C GLU A 158 -0.75 -8.73 -11.50
N ALA A 159 -0.87 -10.05 -11.49
CA ALA A 159 0.25 -10.98 -11.43
C ALA A 159 0.06 -12.16 -12.39
N THR A 160 1.11 -12.97 -12.55
CA THR A 160 1.05 -14.19 -13.37
C THR A 160 1.65 -15.35 -12.59
N ILE A 161 0.97 -16.49 -12.61
CA ILE A 161 1.43 -17.75 -12.02
C ILE A 161 1.96 -18.64 -13.15
N GLU A 162 3.20 -19.11 -13.01
CA GLU A 162 3.81 -20.15 -13.87
C GLU A 162 3.48 -21.53 -13.26
N VAL A 163 2.67 -22.32 -13.97
CA VAL A 163 2.30 -23.70 -13.62
C VAL A 163 3.25 -24.64 -14.34
N ILE A 164 4.04 -25.40 -13.60
CA ILE A 164 5.11 -26.26 -14.14
C ILE A 164 4.73 -27.72 -13.95
N TYR A 165 4.44 -28.44 -15.04
CA TYR A 165 4.05 -29.84 -15.01
C TYR A 165 5.24 -30.79 -14.89
N PRO A 166 5.04 -32.06 -14.48
CA PRO A 166 6.12 -33.06 -14.36
C PRO A 166 6.88 -33.34 -15.66
N ASP A 167 6.25 -33.14 -16.83
CA ASP A 167 6.89 -33.29 -18.14
C ASP A 167 7.72 -32.07 -18.58
N ASN A 168 7.83 -31.05 -17.71
CA ASN A 168 8.46 -29.75 -17.92
C ASN A 168 7.76 -28.83 -18.94
N THR A 169 6.54 -29.16 -19.35
CA THR A 169 5.68 -28.17 -20.00
C THR A 169 5.10 -27.20 -18.97
N THR A 170 4.70 -26.01 -19.42
CA THR A 170 4.22 -24.97 -18.52
C THR A 170 3.00 -24.24 -19.08
N ASP A 171 2.14 -23.79 -18.19
CA ASP A 171 1.11 -22.78 -18.46
C ASP A 171 1.42 -21.50 -17.68
N GLU A 172 0.99 -20.36 -18.22
CA GLU A 172 0.99 -19.08 -17.52
C GLU A 172 -0.46 -18.63 -17.38
N VAL A 173 -0.88 -18.34 -16.14
CA VAL A 173 -2.22 -17.84 -15.86
C VAL A 173 -2.14 -16.48 -15.18
N ASP A 174 -2.89 -15.54 -15.74
CA ASP A 174 -3.02 -14.19 -15.20
C ASP A 174 -4.03 -14.18 -14.07
N VAL A 175 -3.73 -13.40 -13.04
CA VAL A 175 -4.48 -13.31 -11.81
C VAL A 175 -4.52 -11.86 -11.35
N SER A 176 -5.68 -11.42 -10.88
CA SER A 176 -5.90 -10.08 -10.31
C SER A 176 -6.26 -10.21 -8.84
N TYR A 177 -5.64 -9.40 -7.97
CA TYR A 177 -5.82 -9.43 -6.51
C TYR A 177 -6.17 -8.04 -6.00
N THR A 178 -6.91 -8.00 -4.88
CA THR A 178 -6.97 -6.80 -4.04
C THR A 178 -6.29 -7.11 -2.70
N PHE A 179 -5.48 -6.17 -2.21
CA PHE A 179 -4.92 -6.25 -0.87
C PHE A 179 -5.85 -5.53 0.09
N HIS A 180 -6.19 -6.21 1.18
CA HIS A 180 -6.83 -5.60 2.34
C HIS A 180 -5.97 -5.82 3.58
N GLY A 181 -6.10 -4.97 4.58
CA GLY A 181 -5.43 -5.18 5.86
C GLY A 181 -5.70 -4.07 6.85
N THR A 182 -5.37 -4.31 8.10
CA THR A 182 -5.51 -3.30 9.15
C THR A 182 -4.38 -2.26 9.04
N ASN A 183 -4.73 -0.97 8.98
CA ASN A 183 -3.73 0.10 9.04
C ASN A 183 -3.15 0.19 10.46
N HIS A 184 -1.83 0.40 10.54
CA HIS A 184 -1.09 0.63 11.78
C HIS A 184 -0.09 1.77 11.59
N ILE A 185 0.26 2.46 12.68
CA ILE A 185 1.36 3.43 12.65
C ILE A 185 2.65 2.80 13.18
N VAL A 186 3.62 2.61 12.28
CA VAL A 186 4.98 2.22 12.62
C VAL A 186 5.72 3.45 13.13
N VAL A 187 5.86 3.55 14.45
CA VAL A 187 6.62 4.61 15.12
C VAL A 187 8.10 4.21 15.19
N PRO A 188 9.02 4.97 14.54
CA PRO A 188 10.45 4.69 14.58
C PRO A 188 11.01 4.77 16.00
N ALA A 189 12.03 3.97 16.31
CA ALA A 189 12.53 3.85 17.69
C ALA A 189 13.08 5.16 18.27
N SER A 190 13.60 6.06 17.41
CA SER A 190 14.07 7.39 17.81
C SER A 190 12.98 8.44 17.92
N TYR A 191 11.74 8.13 17.50
CA TYR A 191 10.59 9.00 17.65
C TYR A 191 10.05 8.90 19.08
N THR A 192 10.59 9.69 19.99
CA THR A 192 10.24 9.65 21.42
C THR A 192 9.48 10.89 21.87
N ALA A 193 8.77 10.80 23.00
CA ALA A 193 8.00 11.92 23.54
C ALA A 193 8.88 13.14 23.84
N ASP A 194 10.11 12.92 24.31
CA ASP A 194 11.08 13.98 24.60
C ASP A 194 11.56 14.65 23.30
N GLU A 195 11.76 13.87 22.22
CA GLU A 195 12.15 14.41 20.92
C GLU A 195 11.02 15.21 20.27
N VAL A 196 9.77 14.75 20.34
CA VAL A 196 8.59 15.52 19.89
C VAL A 196 8.49 16.83 20.69
N SER A 197 8.57 16.74 22.01
CA SER A 197 8.50 17.90 22.91
C SER A 197 9.63 18.92 22.70
N ALA A 198 10.80 18.48 22.25
CA ALA A 198 11.93 19.37 21.99
C ALA A 198 11.86 20.04 20.61
N SER A 199 10.99 19.59 19.71
CA SER A 199 11.10 19.91 18.29
C SER A 199 10.36 21.16 17.85
N GLY A 200 9.17 21.48 18.39
CA GLY A 200 8.45 22.76 18.17
C GLY A 200 8.70 23.41 16.79
N ASP A 201 9.18 24.67 16.79
CA ASP A 201 9.58 25.40 15.57
C ASP A 201 11.00 25.05 15.05
N THR A 202 11.79 24.31 15.80
CA THR A 202 13.20 24.01 15.48
C THR A 202 13.48 22.54 15.76
N PRO A 203 13.17 21.65 14.80
CA PRO A 203 13.20 20.22 15.05
C PRO A 203 14.61 19.70 15.32
N THR A 204 14.71 18.73 16.23
CA THR A 204 15.99 18.08 16.51
C THR A 204 16.44 17.22 15.32
N SER A 205 17.75 17.03 15.15
CA SER A 205 18.23 16.13 14.09
C SER A 205 17.78 14.68 14.29
N ALA A 206 17.46 14.28 15.53
CA ALA A 206 16.96 12.95 15.84
C ALA A 206 15.50 12.78 15.39
N ILE A 207 14.63 13.76 15.64
CA ILE A 207 13.23 13.70 15.18
C ILE A 207 13.15 13.77 13.65
N VAL A 208 14.00 14.59 13.00
CA VAL A 208 14.01 14.70 11.53
C VAL A 208 14.32 13.35 10.90
N LYS A 209 15.38 12.68 11.37
CA LYS A 209 15.73 11.34 10.90
C LYS A 209 14.63 10.32 11.21
N ALA A 210 14.05 10.38 12.40
CA ALA A 210 12.94 9.51 12.76
C ALA A 210 11.75 9.74 11.81
N SER A 211 11.48 10.98 11.43
CA SER A 211 10.36 11.36 10.57
C SER A 211 10.57 10.90 9.12
N GLU A 212 11.80 10.94 8.60
CA GLU A 212 12.16 10.29 7.33
C GLU A 212 11.85 8.79 7.37
N GLU A 213 12.28 8.07 8.42
CA GLU A 213 11.99 6.64 8.60
C GLU A 213 10.48 6.38 8.79
N GLY A 214 9.77 7.28 9.47
CA GLY A 214 8.32 7.19 9.69
C GLY A 214 7.56 7.32 8.37
N THR A 215 7.92 8.30 7.55
CA THR A 215 7.31 8.51 6.23
C THR A 215 7.51 7.29 5.32
N ASP A 216 8.70 6.69 5.31
CA ASP A 216 9.01 5.54 4.45
C ASP A 216 8.33 4.23 4.90
N ASN A 217 8.11 4.05 6.21
CA ASN A 217 7.60 2.80 6.77
C ASN A 217 6.07 2.75 6.92
N ASN A 218 5.39 3.88 6.73
CA ASN A 218 3.95 3.97 6.86
C ASN A 218 3.32 4.14 5.48
N THR A 219 2.54 3.15 5.05
CA THR A 219 1.83 3.20 3.78
C THR A 219 0.40 2.75 4.02
N PHE A 220 -0.54 3.54 3.53
CA PHE A 220 -1.96 3.22 3.60
C PHE A 220 -2.26 1.88 2.90
N ILE A 221 -3.25 1.16 3.43
CA ILE A 221 -3.86 0.01 2.80
C ILE A 221 -5.38 0.06 2.97
N SER A 222 -6.14 -0.30 1.95
CA SER A 222 -7.59 -0.48 2.11
C SER A 222 -7.89 -1.53 3.19
N GLU A 223 -8.84 -1.26 4.10
CA GLU A 223 -9.14 -2.18 5.20
C GLU A 223 -10.08 -3.31 4.78
N SER A 224 -10.95 -3.09 3.80
CA SER A 224 -11.94 -4.09 3.39
C SER A 224 -12.62 -3.80 2.06
N GLU A 225 -13.13 -4.86 1.43
CA GLU A 225 -14.02 -4.76 0.26
C GLU A 225 -15.32 -4.00 0.59
N LYS A 226 -15.78 -4.04 1.85
CA LYS A 226 -16.93 -3.24 2.29
C LYS A 226 -16.64 -1.75 2.09
N ASP A 227 -15.48 -1.29 2.57
CA ASP A 227 -15.15 0.13 2.56
C ASP A 227 -14.82 0.63 1.15
N ASP A 228 -14.26 -0.23 0.31
CA ASP A 228 -14.01 0.05 -1.12
C ASP A 228 -15.31 0.30 -1.90
N ASN A 229 -16.40 -0.35 -1.49
CA ASN A 229 -17.68 -0.28 -2.17
C ASN A 229 -18.67 0.68 -1.48
N GLU A 230 -18.46 1.01 -0.21
CA GLU A 230 -19.33 1.89 0.54
C GLU A 230 -19.14 3.34 0.08
N LYS A 231 -20.13 3.85 -0.65
CA LYS A 231 -20.12 5.21 -1.16
C LYS A 231 -20.37 6.22 -0.05
N VAL A 232 -19.62 7.32 -0.13
CA VAL A 232 -19.75 8.45 0.79
C VAL A 232 -20.14 9.71 0.04
N ASP A 233 -20.94 10.54 0.70
CA ASP A 233 -21.00 11.96 0.39
C ASP A 233 -20.30 12.68 1.54
N TYR A 234 -19.03 13.07 1.35
CA TYR A 234 -18.24 13.66 2.42
C TYR A 234 -18.85 14.96 2.99
N ARG A 235 -19.75 15.63 2.25
CA ARG A 235 -20.51 16.80 2.76
C ARG A 235 -21.67 16.41 3.67
N ASN A 236 -22.07 15.14 3.66
CA ASN A 236 -23.25 14.65 4.34
C ASN A 236 -23.07 13.17 4.74
N LEU A 237 -22.01 12.90 5.50
CA LEU A 237 -21.76 11.57 6.04
C LEU A 237 -22.88 11.15 6.99
N THR A 238 -23.25 9.87 6.92
CA THR A 238 -24.19 9.30 7.90
C THR A 238 -23.54 9.23 9.29
N ALA A 239 -24.35 9.17 10.36
CA ALA A 239 -23.82 9.04 11.72
C ALA A 239 -22.90 7.81 11.89
N ALA A 240 -23.24 6.69 11.24
CA ALA A 240 -22.41 5.48 11.26
C ALA A 240 -21.06 5.70 10.56
N GLN A 241 -21.05 6.39 9.42
CA GLN A 241 -19.81 6.70 8.69
C GLN A 241 -18.92 7.66 9.48
N LYS A 242 -19.52 8.67 10.14
CA LYS A 242 -18.81 9.61 11.03
C LYS A 242 -18.17 8.91 12.22
N GLU A 243 -18.90 8.03 12.89
CA GLU A 243 -18.34 7.24 13.99
C GLU A 243 -17.24 6.31 13.49
N GLU A 244 -17.45 5.59 12.37
CA GLU A 244 -16.47 4.66 11.82
C GLU A 244 -15.15 5.37 11.49
N ILE A 245 -15.20 6.52 10.81
CA ILE A 245 -13.99 7.24 10.40
C ILE A 245 -13.27 7.90 11.60
N SER A 246 -14.03 8.39 12.59
CA SER A 246 -13.46 8.90 13.85
C SER A 246 -12.77 7.81 14.65
N GLN A 247 -13.36 6.60 14.73
CA GLN A 247 -12.77 5.46 15.40
C GLN A 247 -11.52 4.94 14.67
N PHE A 248 -11.51 4.98 13.34
CA PHE A 248 -10.34 4.67 12.52
C PHE A 248 -9.16 5.59 12.87
N ALA A 249 -9.35 6.91 12.81
CA ALA A 249 -8.29 7.87 13.15
C ALA A 249 -7.85 7.74 14.62
N LEU A 250 -8.81 7.60 15.54
CA LEU A 250 -8.55 7.45 16.97
C LEU A 250 -7.69 6.22 17.27
N ARG A 251 -7.94 5.10 16.59
CA ARG A 251 -7.16 3.86 16.76
C ARG A 251 -5.69 4.10 16.39
N LEU A 252 -5.43 4.72 15.23
CA LEU A 252 -4.08 5.01 14.77
C LEU A 252 -3.35 5.99 15.71
N ILE A 253 -4.02 7.07 16.12
CA ILE A 253 -3.46 8.03 17.10
C ILE A 253 -3.15 7.31 18.42
N ASN A 254 -4.04 6.46 18.91
CA ASN A 254 -3.83 5.73 20.17
C ASN A 254 -2.71 4.69 20.11
N GLU A 255 -2.41 4.11 18.96
CA GLU A 255 -1.21 3.28 18.78
C GLU A 255 0.06 4.09 19.03
N VAL A 256 0.13 5.30 18.46
CA VAL A 256 1.27 6.21 18.64
C VAL A 256 1.35 6.67 20.09
N ARG A 257 0.24 7.11 20.68
CA ARG A 257 0.18 7.52 22.10
C ARG A 257 0.67 6.40 23.02
N THR A 258 0.26 5.15 22.76
CA THR A 258 0.74 3.99 23.52
C THR A 258 2.26 3.82 23.40
N LYS A 259 2.83 3.97 22.21
CA LYS A 259 4.30 3.91 22.01
C LYS A 259 5.05 5.02 22.73
N LEU A 260 4.43 6.18 22.87
CA LEU A 260 4.98 7.33 23.60
C LEU A 260 4.66 7.33 25.09
N ASN A 261 4.08 6.25 25.63
CA ASN A 261 3.64 6.13 27.03
C ASN A 261 2.63 7.22 27.43
N ARG A 262 1.68 7.50 26.55
CA ARG A 262 0.59 8.46 26.75
C ARG A 262 -0.75 7.74 26.87
N PRO A 263 -1.67 8.21 27.72
CA PRO A 263 -2.99 7.60 27.85
C PRO A 263 -3.77 7.69 26.54
N SER A 264 -4.58 6.69 26.26
CA SER A 264 -5.45 6.69 25.08
C SER A 264 -6.54 7.76 25.20
N TRP A 265 -6.82 8.41 24.08
CA TRP A 265 -8.03 9.21 23.89
C TRP A 265 -9.24 8.32 23.62
N HIS A 266 -10.43 8.91 23.67
CA HIS A 266 -11.68 8.20 23.49
C HIS A 266 -12.62 8.96 22.55
N TYR A 267 -13.41 8.20 21.79
CA TYR A 267 -14.49 8.76 20.99
C TYR A 267 -15.63 9.25 21.89
N SER A 268 -16.33 10.31 21.47
CA SER A 268 -17.60 10.69 22.08
C SER A 268 -18.54 11.33 21.05
N GLU A 269 -19.85 11.13 21.22
CA GLU A 269 -20.86 11.83 20.41
C GLU A 269 -20.76 13.35 20.53
N PHE A 270 -20.36 13.85 21.70
CA PHE A 270 -20.14 15.28 21.93
C PHE A 270 -19.01 15.83 21.06
N ALA A 271 -17.86 15.14 21.02
CA ALA A 271 -16.75 15.51 20.15
C ALA A 271 -17.13 15.41 18.66
N GLN A 272 -17.90 14.39 18.27
CA GLN A 272 -18.38 14.27 16.89
C GLN A 272 -19.28 15.44 16.50
N LYS A 273 -20.21 15.84 17.38
CA LYS A 273 -21.06 17.01 17.13
C LYS A 273 -20.22 18.28 16.97
N LEU A 274 -19.24 18.50 17.85
CA LEU A 274 -18.35 19.66 17.75
C LEU A 274 -17.55 19.63 16.43
N ALA A 275 -17.03 18.48 16.02
CA ALA A 275 -16.32 18.33 14.75
C ALA A 275 -17.23 18.64 13.56
N ASP A 276 -18.48 18.20 13.58
CA ASP A 276 -19.46 18.51 12.55
C ASP A 276 -19.75 20.02 12.49
N ASP A 277 -19.99 20.67 13.63
CA ASP A 277 -20.27 22.11 13.70
C ASP A 277 -19.05 22.95 13.24
N VAL A 278 -17.84 22.49 13.54
CA VAL A 278 -16.60 23.10 13.02
C VAL A 278 -16.55 22.98 11.50
N ALA A 279 -16.80 21.80 10.94
CA ALA A 279 -16.82 21.61 9.49
C ALA A 279 -17.87 22.49 8.81
N ASP A 280 -19.06 22.64 9.40
CA ASP A 280 -20.10 23.53 8.90
C ASP A 280 -19.63 25.00 8.90
N GLU A 281 -18.98 25.48 9.96
CA GLU A 281 -18.41 26.84 10.02
C GLU A 281 -17.38 27.09 8.91
N TYR A 282 -16.52 26.12 8.59
CA TYR A 282 -15.59 26.23 7.46
C TYR A 282 -16.33 26.29 6.12
N GLN A 283 -17.27 25.37 5.88
CA GLN A 283 -17.97 25.26 4.60
C GLN A 283 -18.87 26.46 4.31
N GLU A 284 -19.68 26.89 5.29
CA GLU A 284 -20.63 27.98 5.14
C GLU A 284 -19.94 29.33 4.89
N ASN A 285 -18.73 29.49 5.42
CA ASN A 285 -17.95 30.72 5.26
C ASN A 285 -16.93 30.64 4.12
N GLY A 286 -16.89 29.53 3.37
CA GLY A 286 -15.94 29.33 2.29
C GLY A 286 -14.48 29.43 2.75
N ARG A 287 -14.21 28.94 3.97
CA ARG A 287 -12.87 28.94 4.58
C ARG A 287 -12.24 27.56 4.48
N GLY A 288 -10.92 27.49 4.34
CA GLY A 288 -10.19 26.23 4.35
C GLY A 288 -8.69 26.43 4.58
N ILE A 289 -7.94 25.33 4.56
CA ILE A 289 -6.48 25.33 4.81
C ILE A 289 -5.72 26.29 3.88
N GLN A 290 -6.21 26.49 2.65
CA GLN A 290 -5.64 27.40 1.67
C GLN A 290 -5.63 28.87 2.09
N ASP A 291 -6.40 29.24 3.11
CA ASP A 291 -6.45 30.60 3.66
C ASP A 291 -5.30 30.90 4.64
N GLY A 292 -4.43 29.91 4.90
CA GLY A 292 -3.13 30.06 5.55
C GLY A 292 -3.10 29.82 7.06
N ASP A 293 -4.21 29.98 7.76
CA ASP A 293 -4.33 29.72 9.21
C ASP A 293 -5.71 29.14 9.53
N HIS A 294 -5.84 28.52 10.71
CA HIS A 294 -7.10 27.99 11.21
C HIS A 294 -8.19 29.06 11.24
N TYR A 295 -9.44 28.65 10.99
CA TYR A 295 -10.58 29.55 11.04
C TYR A 295 -11.07 29.80 12.47
N VAL A 296 -10.21 30.41 13.29
CA VAL A 296 -10.46 30.68 14.72
C VAL A 296 -11.82 31.33 15.02
N PRO A 297 -12.33 32.30 14.23
CA PRO A 297 -13.68 32.82 14.43
C PRO A 297 -14.79 31.78 14.28
N GLY A 298 -14.65 30.83 13.35
CA GLY A 298 -15.56 29.70 13.18
C GLY A 298 -15.44 28.70 14.32
N LEU A 299 -14.20 28.31 14.67
CA LEU A 299 -13.93 27.45 15.83
C LEU A 299 -14.57 27.98 17.10
N SER A 300 -14.44 29.28 17.36
CA SER A 300 -15.01 29.92 18.55
C SER A 300 -16.54 29.88 18.56
N ARG A 301 -17.19 30.01 17.39
CA ARG A 301 -18.65 29.90 17.28
C ARG A 301 -19.12 28.46 17.45
N ALA A 302 -18.48 27.49 16.80
CA ALA A 302 -18.79 26.08 16.96
C ALA A 302 -18.60 25.62 18.41
N ALA A 303 -17.50 26.01 19.06
CA ALA A 303 -17.26 25.76 20.48
C ALA A 303 -18.37 26.36 21.35
N ALA A 304 -18.71 27.64 21.18
CA ALA A 304 -19.76 28.30 21.96
C ALA A 304 -21.14 27.66 21.78
N GLN A 305 -21.48 27.22 20.56
CA GLN A 305 -22.74 26.50 20.28
C GLN A 305 -22.83 25.16 21.02
N ASN A 306 -21.68 24.55 21.34
CA ASN A 306 -21.59 23.32 22.15
C ASN A 306 -21.32 23.59 23.63
N GLY A 307 -21.42 24.86 24.07
CA GLY A 307 -21.16 25.24 25.45
C GLY A 307 -19.69 25.07 25.85
N LEU A 308 -18.76 25.46 24.99
CA LEU A 308 -17.33 25.49 25.28
C LEU A 308 -16.77 26.90 25.05
N ASP A 309 -15.71 27.25 25.78
CA ASP A 309 -14.95 28.47 25.57
C ASP A 309 -13.47 28.14 25.29
N ILE A 310 -13.02 28.47 24.08
CA ILE A 310 -11.64 28.28 23.62
C ILE A 310 -10.81 29.58 23.70
N GLY A 311 -11.32 30.63 24.35
CA GLY A 311 -10.59 31.87 24.61
C GLY A 311 -10.20 32.65 23.35
N GLY A 312 -10.91 32.44 22.23
CA GLY A 312 -10.61 33.09 20.95
C GLY A 312 -9.31 32.63 20.30
N MET A 313 -8.84 31.43 20.61
CA MET A 313 -7.66 30.79 20.01
C MET A 313 -8.03 29.40 19.49
N ASN A 314 -7.20 28.82 18.61
CA ASN A 314 -7.31 27.39 18.32
C ASN A 314 -6.73 26.59 19.51
N GLN A 315 -7.56 25.80 20.16
CA GLN A 315 -7.16 24.88 21.25
C GLN A 315 -7.66 23.46 21.03
N ILE A 316 -8.38 23.21 19.93
CA ILE A 316 -9.20 22.01 19.76
C ILE A 316 -9.02 21.31 18.42
N GLU A 317 -8.41 21.97 17.43
CA GLU A 317 -8.34 21.48 16.05
C GLU A 317 -6.90 21.33 15.58
N ASP A 318 -6.56 20.15 15.08
CA ASP A 318 -5.51 19.98 14.08
C ASP A 318 -6.18 19.83 12.71
N MET A 319 -5.61 20.43 11.65
CA MET A 319 -6.22 20.39 10.32
C MET A 319 -5.21 19.93 9.27
N TYR A 320 -5.61 18.93 8.49
CA TYR A 320 -4.87 18.49 7.31
C TYR A 320 -5.67 18.83 6.05
N GLY A 321 -5.01 19.12 4.94
CA GLY A 321 -5.71 19.28 3.67
C GLY A 321 -4.85 19.08 2.43
N THR A 322 -5.53 18.76 1.34
CA THR A 322 -4.92 18.36 0.08
C THR A 322 -5.83 18.66 -1.11
N THR A 323 -5.25 18.78 -2.30
CA THR A 323 -5.98 18.99 -3.57
C THR A 323 -6.12 17.69 -4.38
N THR A 324 -6.00 16.52 -3.74
CA THR A 324 -6.27 15.23 -4.39
C THR A 324 -7.74 15.08 -4.75
N ASP A 325 -8.05 14.02 -5.50
CA ASP A 325 -9.43 13.72 -5.89
C ASP A 325 -10.34 13.62 -4.66
N LYS A 326 -11.58 14.11 -4.83
CA LYS A 326 -12.61 14.09 -3.80
C LYS A 326 -12.86 12.64 -3.33
N PRO A 327 -12.97 12.39 -2.01
CA PRO A 327 -13.34 11.07 -1.49
C PRO A 327 -14.70 10.61 -2.01
N GLU A 328 -14.75 9.40 -2.58
CA GLU A 328 -16.00 8.77 -3.08
C GLU A 328 -16.42 7.55 -2.26
N THR A 329 -15.49 6.97 -1.49
CA THR A 329 -15.69 5.75 -0.69
C THR A 329 -15.21 5.91 0.75
N MET A 330 -15.61 4.99 1.64
CA MET A 330 -15.03 4.93 2.98
C MET A 330 -13.52 4.68 2.95
N THR A 331 -13.02 3.88 1.99
CA THR A 331 -11.59 3.70 1.76
C THR A 331 -10.88 5.01 1.41
N ASP A 332 -11.53 5.91 0.66
CA ASP A 332 -10.94 7.22 0.36
C ASP A 332 -10.90 8.15 1.57
N LEU A 333 -11.93 8.14 2.42
CA LEU A 333 -11.92 8.90 3.67
C LEU A 333 -10.84 8.39 4.63
N LYS A 334 -10.69 7.06 4.73
CA LYS A 334 -9.66 6.42 5.57
C LYS A 334 -8.25 6.77 5.09
N GLU A 335 -8.00 6.79 3.76
CA GLU A 335 -6.71 7.25 3.23
C GLU A 335 -6.47 8.72 3.58
N LEU A 336 -7.46 9.59 3.37
CA LEU A 336 -7.32 11.01 3.68
C LEU A 336 -7.06 11.28 5.18
N ALA A 337 -7.69 10.53 6.08
CA ALA A 337 -7.43 10.60 7.51
C ALA A 337 -6.07 9.97 7.88
N PHE A 338 -5.65 8.91 7.21
CA PHE A 338 -4.33 8.32 7.42
C PHE A 338 -3.23 9.31 7.01
N ASP A 339 -3.35 9.92 5.84
CA ASP A 339 -2.38 10.88 5.31
C ASP A 339 -2.19 12.09 6.24
N GLY A 340 -3.29 12.60 6.83
CA GLY A 340 -3.21 13.68 7.81
C GLY A 340 -2.46 13.29 9.08
N ILE A 341 -2.71 12.09 9.63
CA ILE A 341 -1.98 11.58 10.79
C ILE A 341 -0.49 11.41 10.47
N ILE A 342 -0.15 10.89 9.28
CA ILE A 342 1.25 10.75 8.85
C ILE A 342 1.91 12.12 8.68
N ALA A 343 1.22 13.10 8.09
CA ALA A 343 1.74 14.46 7.95
C ALA A 343 2.03 15.09 9.31
N PHE A 344 1.08 15.05 10.25
CA PHE A 344 1.29 15.61 11.58
C PHE A 344 2.46 14.97 12.32
N LEU A 345 2.62 13.65 12.21
CA LEU A 345 3.65 12.94 12.95
C LEU A 345 5.03 13.08 12.32
N PHE A 346 5.13 13.04 10.99
CA PHE A 346 6.38 12.78 10.30
C PHE A 346 6.73 13.82 9.21
N ASP A 347 5.94 14.86 9.04
CA ASP A 347 6.39 16.02 8.27
C ASP A 347 7.27 16.94 9.14
N GLY A 348 8.37 17.42 8.56
CA GLY A 348 9.43 18.14 9.26
C GLY A 348 9.03 19.52 9.78
N ASP A 349 7.88 20.04 9.32
CA ASP A 349 7.35 21.36 9.66
C ASP A 349 6.12 21.31 10.58
N GLU A 350 5.65 20.12 10.97
CA GLU A 350 4.33 19.90 11.60
C GLU A 350 4.41 19.48 13.09
N PHE A 351 5.54 19.69 13.78
CA PHE A 351 5.74 19.13 15.13
C PHE A 351 4.86 19.75 16.23
N HIS A 352 4.21 20.89 15.99
CA HIS A 352 3.15 21.38 16.88
C HIS A 352 1.92 20.47 16.81
N HIS A 353 1.48 20.09 15.62
CA HIS A 353 0.41 19.12 15.42
C HIS A 353 0.80 17.73 15.98
N ALA A 354 2.06 17.31 15.79
CA ALA A 354 2.57 16.09 16.44
C ALA A 354 2.41 16.15 17.96
N ALA A 355 2.79 17.26 18.58
CA ALA A 355 2.68 17.47 20.01
C ALA A 355 1.23 17.46 20.49
N ASP A 356 0.32 18.07 19.72
CA ASP A 356 -1.11 18.20 20.02
C ASP A 356 -1.80 16.82 20.04
N ILE A 357 -1.64 16.02 18.98
CA ILE A 357 -2.28 14.69 18.91
C ILE A 357 -1.65 13.66 19.86
N THR A 358 -0.39 13.88 20.27
CA THR A 358 0.34 12.95 21.17
C THR A 358 0.41 13.40 22.64
N SER A 359 -0.07 14.61 22.98
CA SER A 359 0.18 15.21 24.30
C SER A 359 1.67 15.23 24.65
N CYS A 360 2.51 15.65 23.70
CA CYS A 360 3.97 15.79 23.86
C CYS A 360 4.41 17.24 23.61
N HIS A 361 3.66 18.20 24.17
CA HIS A 361 3.98 19.61 24.13
C HIS A 361 5.19 19.93 25.01
N GLN A 362 5.93 20.98 24.63
CA GLN A 362 6.99 21.55 25.45
C GLN A 362 6.44 22.09 26.80
N ASP A 363 5.22 22.62 26.78
CA ASP A 363 4.53 23.06 27.98
C ASP A 363 3.83 21.87 28.68
N SER A 364 4.33 21.55 29.89
CA SER A 364 3.75 20.50 30.73
C SER A 364 2.30 20.72 31.13
N TYR A 365 1.81 21.97 31.16
CA TYR A 365 0.41 22.27 31.41
C TYR A 365 -0.46 21.67 30.30
N TRP A 366 -0.11 21.90 29.04
CA TRP A 366 -0.81 21.34 27.89
C TRP A 366 -0.81 19.81 27.90
N ASN A 367 0.33 19.19 28.24
CA ASN A 367 0.40 17.74 28.45
C ASN A 367 -0.57 17.24 29.53
N SER A 368 -0.86 18.03 30.56
CA SER A 368 -1.78 17.64 31.62
C SER A 368 -3.24 17.70 31.18
N VAL A 369 -3.60 18.72 30.38
CA VAL A 369 -4.99 18.95 30.01
C VAL A 369 -5.43 18.17 28.78
N THR A 370 -4.50 17.76 27.90
CA THR A 370 -4.78 16.95 26.70
C THR A 370 -4.63 15.44 26.94
N GLN A 371 -4.35 14.97 28.16
CA GLN A 371 -4.06 13.56 28.42
C GLN A 371 -5.22 12.60 28.12
N ASN A 372 -6.47 13.05 28.33
CA ASN A 372 -7.67 12.25 28.18
C ASN A 372 -8.76 13.04 27.43
N SER A 373 -8.44 13.46 26.21
CA SER A 373 -9.35 14.24 25.38
C SER A 373 -10.42 13.35 24.75
N PRO A 374 -11.71 13.76 24.77
CA PRO A 374 -12.70 13.30 23.80
C PRO A 374 -12.24 13.69 22.40
N PHE A 375 -12.41 12.80 21.43
CA PHE A 375 -11.90 12.96 20.08
C PHE A 375 -12.92 12.56 19.01
N ALA A 376 -12.94 13.29 17.90
CA ALA A 376 -13.62 12.92 16.66
C ALA A 376 -13.00 13.67 15.47
N ILE A 377 -13.30 13.26 14.25
CA ILE A 377 -12.91 13.99 13.05
C ILE A 377 -14.11 14.34 12.18
N SER A 378 -13.94 15.36 11.35
CA SER A 378 -14.90 15.76 10.31
C SER A 378 -14.16 16.20 9.04
N PHE A 379 -14.92 16.43 7.97
CA PHE A 379 -14.37 16.69 6.64
C PHE A 379 -15.02 17.92 6.02
N THR A 380 -14.24 18.68 5.26
CA THR A 380 -14.74 19.80 4.47
C THR A 380 -14.15 19.80 3.08
N HIS A 381 -14.80 20.51 2.16
CA HIS A 381 -14.20 20.81 0.87
C HIS A 381 -14.60 22.19 0.40
N VAL A 382 -13.58 23.02 0.23
CA VAL A 382 -13.71 24.43 -0.09
C VAL A 382 -12.76 24.74 -1.24
N GLY A 383 -13.31 25.25 -2.34
CA GLY A 383 -12.57 25.36 -3.59
C GLY A 383 -12.16 23.97 -4.10
N ASP A 384 -10.86 23.78 -4.33
CA ASP A 384 -10.27 22.51 -4.79
C ASP A 384 -9.66 21.68 -3.64
N TRP A 385 -9.83 22.12 -2.39
CA TRP A 385 -9.19 21.52 -1.23
C TRP A 385 -10.15 20.60 -0.48
N ASN A 386 -9.72 19.37 -0.20
CA ASN A 386 -10.31 18.51 0.82
C ASN A 386 -9.55 18.74 2.13
N SER A 387 -10.26 18.87 3.24
CA SER A 387 -9.64 19.00 4.56
C SER A 387 -10.26 18.03 5.56
N VAL A 388 -9.45 17.61 6.52
CA VAL A 388 -9.84 16.83 7.70
C VAL A 388 -9.58 17.67 8.92
N HIS A 389 -10.59 17.78 9.79
CA HIS A 389 -10.51 18.48 11.07
C HIS A 389 -10.45 17.45 12.17
N TYR A 390 -9.35 17.40 12.89
CA TYR A 390 -9.11 16.49 14.00
C TYR A 390 -9.42 17.23 15.29
N ILE A 391 -10.59 16.93 15.86
CA ILE A 391 -11.07 17.62 17.05
C ILE A 391 -10.70 16.80 18.28
N SER A 392 -9.83 17.36 19.12
CA SER A 392 -9.56 16.88 20.46
C SER A 392 -9.93 17.96 21.47
N ILE A 393 -10.61 17.60 22.56
CA ILE A 393 -11.10 18.60 23.52
C ILE A 393 -10.30 18.53 24.82
N PRO A 394 -9.42 19.50 25.11
CA PRO A 394 -8.67 19.56 26.36
C PRO A 394 -9.59 19.69 27.57
N SER A 395 -9.18 19.11 28.70
CA SER A 395 -9.97 19.14 29.95
C SER A 395 -10.18 20.54 30.52
N ASN A 396 -9.29 21.51 30.27
CA ASN A 396 -9.52 22.91 30.64
C ASN A 396 -10.66 23.54 29.81
N VAL A 397 -10.84 23.12 28.56
CA VAL A 397 -11.96 23.58 27.72
C VAL A 397 -13.28 22.94 28.18
N LEU A 398 -13.25 21.65 28.53
CA LEU A 398 -14.43 20.93 29.07
C LEU A 398 -14.94 21.50 30.39
N ASN A 399 -14.01 21.93 31.26
CA ASN A 399 -14.32 22.34 32.63
C ASN A 399 -14.56 23.84 32.81
N ASN A 400 -14.47 24.64 31.74
CA ASN A 400 -14.66 26.11 31.77
C ASN A 400 -16.14 26.54 31.74
N ASN A 401 -17.07 25.67 32.16
CA ASN A 401 -18.52 25.93 32.20
C ASN A 401 -19.04 26.33 33.59
#